data_AF-D3HIS9-F1
#
_entry.id   AF-D3HIS9-F1
#
_cell.length_a   1.000
_cell.length_b   1.000
_cell.length_c   1.000
_cell.angle_alpha   90.00
_cell.angle_beta   90.00
_cell.angle_gamma   90.00
#
_symmetry.space_group_name_H-M   'P 1'
#
loop_
_entity.id
_entity.type
_entity.pdbx_description
1 polymer ?
#
loop_
_entity_poly.entity_id
_entity_poly.type
_entity_poly.pdbx_seq_one_letter_code
_entity_poly.pdbx_strand_id
1 'polypeptide(L)'
;MNKNNNSLIFVSLNVSAEKEAEFNDFYHHFYIPNLLKIIPEIKLARRYEEHNVDGTLRYYSKRFLTIYECTTETDTQLALKAIKERPGREKEKMKWLQFQTNDLHHLESACIYTLRYQHLRGIENKHPFGSRPFFMVSVEVVSDKTTYFNEWYETVYLPKNVADVPTWTSCFRYSSQERDPV
;
A
#
# COMPACT_ATOMS: atom_id res chain seq x y z
N MET A 1 16.05 19.54 -4.18
CA MET A 1 14.72 19.52 -3.54
C MET A 1 13.68 19.31 -4.62
N ASN A 2 13.24 18.06 -4.85
CA ASN A 2 12.21 17.77 -5.86
C ASN A 2 10.84 17.69 -5.17
N LYS A 3 10.07 18.77 -5.32
CA LYS A 3 8.63 18.81 -5.02
C LYS A 3 7.86 18.14 -6.14
N ASN A 4 7.56 16.86 -5.97
CA ASN A 4 6.36 16.17 -6.43
C ASN A 4 6.51 14.70 -6.00
N ASN A 5 6.24 14.43 -4.72
CA ASN A 5 6.33 13.06 -4.22
C ASN A 5 5.09 12.28 -4.70
N ASN A 6 5.21 11.68 -5.89
CA ASN A 6 4.36 10.56 -6.32
C ASN A 6 4.71 9.30 -5.50
N SER A 7 4.85 9.46 -4.19
CA SER A 7 5.29 8.45 -3.26
C SER A 7 4.18 8.16 -2.27
N LEU A 8 3.99 6.88 -1.98
CA LEU A 8 2.90 6.35 -1.17
C LEU A 8 3.48 5.53 -0.03
N ILE A 9 2.74 5.40 1.07
CA ILE A 9 3.08 4.45 2.13
C ILE A 9 2.13 3.27 2.03
N PHE A 10 2.68 2.07 1.91
CA PHE A 10 1.89 0.83 1.86
C PHE A 10 2.03 0.08 3.19
N VAL A 11 0.91 -0.41 3.69
CA VAL A 11 0.84 -1.36 4.81
C VAL A 11 0.06 -2.57 4.35
N SER A 12 0.68 -3.74 4.44
CA SER A 12 0.08 -5.01 4.04
C SER A 12 0.17 -6.01 5.17
N LEU A 13 -0.92 -6.75 5.39
CA LEU A 13 -1.03 -7.73 6.47
C LEU A 13 -2.13 -8.75 6.21
N ASN A 14 -2.12 -9.84 6.97
CA ASN A 14 -3.21 -10.78 7.10
C ASN A 14 -3.71 -10.76 8.56
N VAL A 15 -4.99 -11.07 8.76
CA VAL A 15 -5.60 -11.12 10.10
C VAL A 15 -6.16 -12.52 10.33
N SER A 16 -5.95 -13.09 11.52
CA SER A 16 -6.62 -14.32 11.95
C SER A 16 -8.14 -14.23 11.71
N ALA A 17 -8.74 -15.24 11.09
CA ALA A 17 -10.15 -15.22 10.70
C ALA A 17 -11.11 -14.90 11.87
N GLU A 18 -10.81 -15.42 13.07
CA GLU A 18 -11.59 -15.19 14.29
C GLU A 18 -11.57 -13.73 14.77
N LYS A 19 -10.56 -12.96 14.35
CA LYS A 19 -10.34 -11.56 14.75
C LYS A 19 -10.60 -10.56 13.63
N GLU A 20 -10.95 -11.01 12.43
CA GLU A 20 -11.15 -10.15 11.27
C GLU A 20 -12.18 -9.05 11.54
N ALA A 21 -13.35 -9.40 12.10
CA ALA A 21 -14.41 -8.43 12.39
C ALA A 21 -13.97 -7.38 13.45
N GLU A 22 -13.32 -7.83 14.52
CA GLU A 22 -12.82 -6.94 15.58
C GLU A 22 -11.73 -6.00 15.06
N PHE A 23 -10.81 -6.54 14.25
CA PHE A 23 -9.76 -5.75 13.61
C PHE A 23 -10.35 -4.77 12.61
N ASN A 24 -11.34 -5.16 11.81
CA ASN A 24 -12.00 -4.29 10.85
C ASN A 24 -12.66 -3.10 11.53
N ASP A 25 -13.41 -3.34 12.61
CA ASP A 25 -14.04 -2.27 13.39
C ASP A 25 -12.99 -1.31 13.97
N PHE A 26 -11.98 -1.85 14.64
CA PHE A 26 -10.87 -1.06 15.18
C PHE A 26 -10.17 -0.23 14.10
N TYR A 27 -9.75 -0.88 13.01
CA TYR A 27 -8.89 -0.27 12.02
C TYR A 27 -9.64 0.79 11.20
N HIS A 28 -10.89 0.51 10.84
CA HIS A 28 -11.72 1.38 10.02
C HIS A 28 -12.30 2.56 10.80
N HIS A 29 -12.85 2.33 12.00
CA HIS A 29 -13.58 3.37 12.73
C HIS A 29 -12.71 4.16 13.72
N PHE A 30 -11.60 3.58 14.18
CA PHE A 30 -10.76 4.19 15.21
C PHE A 30 -9.35 4.51 14.70
N TYR A 31 -8.62 3.51 14.18
CA TYR A 31 -7.22 3.67 13.82
C TYR A 31 -7.00 4.69 12.70
N ILE A 32 -7.57 4.46 11.50
CA ILE A 32 -7.39 5.35 10.35
C ILE A 32 -7.94 6.75 10.64
N PRO A 33 -9.17 6.94 11.16
CA PRO A 33 -9.71 8.27 11.39
C PRO A 33 -8.89 9.09 12.38
N ASN A 34 -8.41 8.50 13.48
CA ASN A 34 -7.59 9.23 14.45
C ASN A 34 -6.16 9.46 13.94
N LEU A 35 -5.61 8.55 13.14
CA LEU A 35 -4.35 8.74 12.41
C LEU A 35 -4.43 9.98 11.51
N LEU A 36 -5.47 10.11 10.69
CA LEU A 36 -5.65 11.24 9.79
C LEU A 36 -5.86 12.58 10.52
N LYS A 37 -6.51 12.57 11.69
CA LYS A 37 -6.66 13.79 12.51
C LYS A 37 -5.34 14.31 13.07
N ILE A 38 -4.43 13.41 13.42
CA ILE A 38 -3.17 13.74 14.13
C ILE A 38 -2.00 13.92 13.14
N ILE A 39 -2.13 13.37 11.93
CA ILE A 39 -1.09 13.37 10.91
C ILE A 39 -1.61 14.08 9.64
N PRO A 40 -1.62 15.42 9.61
CA PRO A 40 -2.08 16.19 8.45
C PRO A 40 -1.22 15.98 7.20
N GLU A 41 -0.01 15.44 7.35
CA GLU A 41 0.86 15.00 6.27
C GLU A 41 0.19 13.98 5.34
N ILE A 42 -0.69 13.15 5.91
CA ILE A 42 -1.44 12.13 5.19
C ILE A 42 -2.77 12.72 4.77
N LYS A 43 -2.92 12.95 3.47
CA LYS A 43 -4.13 13.51 2.89
C LYS A 43 -5.24 12.49 2.84
N LEU A 44 -4.88 11.23 2.57
CA LEU A 44 -5.85 10.21 2.23
C LEU A 44 -5.35 8.82 2.62
N ALA A 45 -6.26 7.98 3.10
CA ALA A 45 -6.04 6.57 3.35
C ALA A 45 -7.08 5.74 2.58
N ARG A 46 -6.63 4.71 1.86
CA ARG A 46 -7.54 3.73 1.24
C ARG A 46 -7.18 2.34 1.71
N ARG A 47 -8.21 1.58 2.05
CA ARG A 47 -8.09 0.20 2.49
C ARG A 47 -8.73 -0.71 1.46
N TYR A 48 -8.03 -1.76 1.12
CA TYR A 48 -8.44 -2.81 0.20
C TYR A 48 -8.40 -4.14 0.92
N GLU A 49 -9.30 -5.00 0.51
CA GLU A 49 -9.41 -6.38 0.95
C GLU A 49 -9.25 -7.26 -0.29
N GLU A 50 -8.49 -8.33 -0.15
CA GLU A 50 -8.34 -9.34 -1.18
C GLU A 50 -9.68 -10.03 -1.46
N HIS A 51 -10.04 -10.13 -2.74
CA HIS A 51 -11.25 -10.79 -3.22
C HIS A 51 -10.88 -12.04 -4.03
N ASN A 52 -11.84 -12.96 -4.19
CA ASN A 52 -11.71 -14.21 -4.94
C ASN A 52 -10.63 -15.16 -4.41
N VAL A 53 -10.64 -15.35 -3.09
CA VAL A 53 -9.82 -16.38 -2.45
C VAL A 53 -10.48 -17.74 -2.64
N ASP A 54 -9.78 -18.66 -3.29
CA ASP A 54 -10.17 -20.07 -3.32
C ASP A 54 -9.75 -20.76 -2.01
N GLY A 55 -10.72 -21.26 -1.24
CA GLY A 55 -10.47 -22.00 -0.01
C GLY A 55 -11.59 -21.86 1.03
N THR A 56 -11.62 -22.76 2.01
CA THR A 56 -12.49 -22.60 3.17
C THR A 56 -11.95 -21.48 4.08
N LEU A 57 -12.81 -20.52 4.44
CA LEU A 57 -12.53 -19.38 5.34
C LEU A 57 -11.89 -19.76 6.69
N ARG A 58 -11.90 -21.06 7.04
CA ARG A 58 -11.29 -21.61 8.26
C ARG A 58 -9.76 -21.69 8.20
N TYR A 59 -9.16 -21.75 7.01
CA TYR A 59 -7.71 -21.91 6.84
C TYR A 59 -7.05 -20.76 6.07
N TYR A 60 -7.84 -19.84 5.51
CA TYR A 60 -7.33 -18.72 4.76
C TYR A 60 -7.64 -17.41 5.47
N SER A 61 -6.60 -16.63 5.75
CA SER A 61 -6.72 -15.24 6.20
C SER A 61 -6.56 -14.33 4.99
N LYS A 62 -7.53 -13.45 4.74
CA LYS A 62 -7.47 -12.50 3.64
C LYS A 62 -6.31 -11.53 3.83
N ARG A 63 -5.68 -11.13 2.72
CA ARG A 63 -4.72 -10.04 2.72
C ARG A 63 -5.45 -8.70 2.70
N PHE A 64 -5.07 -7.82 3.61
CA PHE A 64 -5.50 -6.42 3.64
C PHE A 64 -4.35 -5.53 3.20
N LEU A 65 -4.66 -4.52 2.39
CA LEU A 65 -3.74 -3.49 1.96
C LEU A 65 -4.28 -2.13 2.36
N THR A 66 -3.44 -1.29 2.98
CA THR A 66 -3.75 0.11 3.21
C THR A 66 -2.71 0.98 2.52
N ILE A 67 -3.19 1.91 1.70
CA ILE A 67 -2.39 2.89 0.96
C ILE A 67 -2.63 4.26 1.56
N TYR A 68 -1.56 4.92 2.00
CA TYR A 68 -1.60 6.30 2.46
C TYR A 68 -0.98 7.22 1.41
N GLU A 69 -1.73 8.23 0.98
CA GLU A 69 -1.27 9.28 0.07
C GLU A 69 -0.94 10.53 0.89
N CYS A 70 0.28 11.04 0.73
CA CYS A 70 0.71 12.29 1.36
C CYS A 70 0.29 13.50 0.52
N THR A 71 0.29 14.70 1.11
CA THR A 71 0.13 15.92 0.31
C THR A 71 1.33 16.12 -0.62
N THR A 72 1.13 16.81 -1.76
CA THR A 72 2.18 17.08 -2.75
C THR A 72 3.36 17.88 -2.21
N GLU A 73 3.16 18.60 -1.11
CA GLU A 73 4.17 19.43 -0.45
C GLU A 73 4.89 18.69 0.67
N THR A 74 4.39 17.52 1.07
CA THR A 74 4.90 16.76 2.20
C THR A 74 5.93 15.72 1.76
N ASP A 75 7.02 15.65 2.52
CA ASP A 75 7.94 14.53 2.44
C ASP A 75 7.30 13.27 3.04
N THR A 76 7.14 12.22 2.23
CA THR A 76 6.55 10.95 2.65
C THR A 76 7.36 10.31 3.80
N GLN A 77 8.66 10.59 3.90
CA GLN A 77 9.49 10.14 5.02
C GLN A 77 9.06 10.79 6.35
N LEU A 78 8.70 12.09 6.32
CA LEU A 78 8.16 12.77 7.50
C LEU A 78 6.81 12.19 7.92
N ALA A 79 5.96 11.86 6.95
CA ALA A 79 4.69 11.19 7.23
C ALA A 79 4.90 9.81 7.88
N LEU A 80 5.79 8.98 7.32
CA LEU A 80 6.11 7.66 7.86
C LEU A 80 6.68 7.76 9.29
N LYS A 81 7.57 8.73 9.53
CA LYS A 81 8.10 9.02 10.87
C LYS A 81 7.00 9.46 11.83
N ALA A 82 6.10 10.33 11.40
CA ALA A 82 4.97 10.78 12.20
C ALA A 82 4.01 9.63 12.57
N ILE A 83 3.78 8.66 11.66
CA ILE A 83 2.97 7.46 11.97
C ILE A 83 3.57 6.70 13.16
N LYS A 84 4.89 6.57 13.20
CA LYS A 84 5.62 5.84 14.25
C LYS A 84 5.69 6.63 15.56
N GLU A 85 6.10 7.89 15.50
CA GLU A 85 6.60 8.61 16.67
C GLU A 85 5.60 9.63 17.24
N ARG A 86 4.71 10.22 16.44
CA ARG A 86 3.86 11.32 16.91
C ARG A 86 2.95 10.87 18.06
N PRO A 87 2.87 11.65 19.16
CA PRO A 87 2.01 11.33 20.30
C PRO A 87 0.54 11.61 20.00
N GLY A 88 -0.35 11.23 20.93
CA GLY A 88 -1.79 11.44 20.86
C GLY A 88 -2.59 10.26 20.30
N ARG A 89 -1.92 9.14 20.02
CA ARG A 89 -2.52 7.88 19.54
C ARG A 89 -2.08 6.68 20.36
N GLU A 90 -1.77 6.88 21.63
CA GLU A 90 -1.20 5.85 22.49
C GLU A 90 -2.15 4.67 22.64
N LYS A 91 -3.46 4.93 22.75
CA LYS A 91 -4.49 3.87 22.84
C LYS A 91 -4.54 3.03 21.55
N GLU A 92 -4.52 3.68 20.40
CA GLU A 92 -4.53 3.03 19.09
C GLU A 92 -3.23 2.27 18.84
N LYS A 93 -2.08 2.83 19.21
CA LYS A 93 -0.77 2.16 19.12
C LYS A 93 -0.73 0.91 20.02
N MET A 94 -1.28 0.99 21.22
CA MET A 94 -1.36 -0.17 22.13
C MET A 94 -2.29 -1.26 21.57
N LYS A 95 -3.47 -0.90 21.08
CA LYS A 95 -4.39 -1.88 20.46
C LYS A 95 -3.82 -2.48 19.18
N TRP A 96 -3.13 -1.67 18.36
CA TRP A 96 -2.38 -2.15 17.20
C TRP A 96 -1.31 -3.17 17.61
N LEU A 97 -0.52 -2.87 18.65
CA LEU A 97 0.51 -3.77 19.15
C LEU A 97 -0.08 -5.10 19.65
N GLN A 98 -1.23 -5.06 20.33
CA GLN A 98 -1.94 -6.27 20.77
C GLN A 98 -2.33 -7.17 19.59
N PHE A 99 -2.89 -6.60 18.52
CA PHE A 99 -3.17 -7.36 17.29
C PHE A 99 -1.88 -7.87 16.67
N GLN A 100 -0.84 -7.03 16.58
CA GLN A 100 0.44 -7.39 15.97
C GLN A 100 1.10 -8.60 16.67
N THR A 101 0.94 -8.73 17.98
CA THR A 101 1.52 -9.84 18.74
C THR A 101 0.76 -11.15 18.55
N ASN A 102 -0.57 -11.11 18.39
CA ASN A 102 -1.41 -12.31 18.52
C ASN A 102 -2.11 -12.74 17.23
N ASP A 103 -2.46 -11.77 16.36
CA ASP A 103 -3.50 -11.96 15.35
C ASP A 103 -3.13 -11.46 13.95
N LEU A 104 -2.08 -10.64 13.83
CA LEU A 104 -1.56 -10.20 12.54
C LEU A 104 -0.47 -11.15 12.04
N HIS A 105 -0.63 -11.60 10.81
CA HIS A 105 0.33 -12.44 10.11
C HIS A 105 0.84 -11.71 8.88
N HIS A 106 2.05 -12.06 8.44
CA HIS A 106 2.68 -11.46 7.25
C HIS A 106 2.64 -9.92 7.24
N LEU A 107 2.73 -9.30 8.43
CA LEU A 107 2.76 -7.86 8.56
C LEU A 107 4.08 -7.35 7.98
N GLU A 108 3.99 -6.71 6.82
CA GLU A 108 5.11 -6.02 6.23
C GLU A 108 5.29 -4.66 6.92
N SER A 109 6.54 -4.30 7.21
CA SER A 109 6.87 -2.96 7.67
C SER A 109 6.34 -1.92 6.68
N ALA A 110 5.73 -0.86 7.21
CA ALA A 110 5.27 0.26 6.41
C ALA A 110 6.43 0.81 5.57
N CYS A 111 6.30 0.75 4.25
CA CYS A 111 7.35 1.06 3.31
C CYS A 111 6.88 2.14 2.33
N ILE A 112 7.82 2.99 1.89
CA ILE A 112 7.58 4.07 0.94
C ILE A 112 7.78 3.54 -0.47
N TYR A 113 6.80 3.79 -1.33
CA TYR A 113 6.79 3.36 -2.72
C TYR A 113 6.79 4.59 -3.62
N THR A 114 7.82 4.77 -4.43
CA THR A 114 7.93 5.87 -5.39
C THR A 114 7.43 5.44 -6.76
N LEU A 115 6.55 6.23 -7.38
CA LEU A 115 6.07 5.97 -8.73
C LEU A 115 7.22 6.01 -9.72
N ARG A 116 7.37 4.93 -10.49
CA ARG A 116 8.35 4.79 -11.56
C ARG A 116 7.74 4.93 -12.93
N TYR A 117 6.56 4.35 -13.11
CA TYR A 117 5.89 4.29 -14.41
C TYR A 117 4.39 4.43 -14.23
N GLN A 118 3.78 5.16 -15.15
CA GLN A 118 2.34 5.28 -15.32
C GLN A 118 2.01 5.18 -16.80
N HIS A 119 1.12 4.26 -17.15
CA HIS A 119 0.64 4.12 -18.52
C HIS A 119 -0.25 5.31 -18.91
N LEU A 120 -0.23 5.71 -20.18
CA LEU A 120 -1.03 6.85 -20.70
C LEU A 120 -2.54 6.62 -20.55
N ARG A 121 -2.98 5.38 -20.75
CA ARG A 121 -4.36 4.97 -20.45
C ARG A 121 -4.66 5.21 -18.96
N GLY A 122 -5.63 6.07 -18.68
CA GLY A 122 -6.03 6.41 -17.33
C GLY A 122 -5.18 7.51 -16.67
N ILE A 123 -4.36 8.25 -17.44
CA ILE A 123 -3.57 9.38 -16.92
C ILE A 123 -4.44 10.49 -16.32
N GLU A 124 -5.66 10.65 -16.81
CA GLU A 124 -6.64 11.63 -16.30
C GLU A 124 -7.27 11.22 -14.96
N ASN A 125 -7.04 9.98 -14.49
CA ASN A 125 -7.54 9.55 -13.20
C ASN A 125 -6.81 10.31 -12.09
N LYS A 126 -7.50 11.28 -11.48
CA LYS A 126 -6.99 12.08 -10.35
C LYS A 126 -6.58 11.23 -9.14
N HIS A 127 -7.10 10.00 -9.03
CA HIS A 127 -6.81 9.07 -7.96
C HIS A 127 -6.47 7.69 -8.55
N PRO A 128 -5.19 7.29 -8.58
CA PRO A 128 -4.75 6.03 -9.20
C PRO A 128 -5.31 4.81 -8.48
N PHE A 129 -5.50 4.92 -7.16
CA PHE A 129 -6.12 3.92 -6.32
C PHE A 129 -7.52 4.42 -5.98
N GLY A 130 -8.54 4.08 -6.76
CA GLY A 130 -9.94 4.48 -6.51
C GLY A 130 -10.74 3.39 -5.79
N SER A 131 -12.07 3.42 -5.92
CA SER A 131 -12.97 2.30 -5.58
C SER A 131 -12.94 1.17 -6.62
N ARG A 132 -11.96 1.18 -7.53
CA ARG A 132 -11.82 0.20 -8.61
C ARG A 132 -11.02 -0.99 -8.10
N PRO A 133 -11.38 -2.22 -8.49
CA PRO A 133 -10.53 -3.37 -8.24
C PRO A 133 -9.20 -3.19 -8.99
N PHE A 134 -8.13 -3.69 -8.39
CA PHE A 134 -6.83 -3.80 -9.04
C PHE A 134 -6.21 -5.14 -8.67
N PHE A 135 -5.33 -5.63 -9.52
CA PHE A 135 -4.39 -6.69 -9.16
C PHE A 135 -3.05 -6.05 -8.87
N MET A 136 -2.29 -6.61 -7.93
CA MET A 136 -0.98 -6.12 -7.54
C MET A 136 0.04 -7.24 -7.63
N VAL A 137 1.18 -6.94 -8.24
CA VAL A 137 2.32 -7.85 -8.32
C VAL A 137 3.52 -7.17 -7.68
N SER A 138 4.14 -7.84 -6.72
CA SER A 138 5.40 -7.42 -6.11
C SER A 138 6.52 -8.33 -6.61
N VAL A 139 7.63 -7.74 -7.03
CA VAL A 139 8.80 -8.48 -7.51
C VAL A 139 10.06 -7.94 -6.86
N GLU A 140 10.95 -8.85 -6.49
CA GLU A 140 12.32 -8.53 -6.11
C GLU A 140 13.23 -8.79 -7.30
N VAL A 141 14.17 -7.88 -7.55
CA VAL A 141 15.08 -7.93 -8.70
C VAL A 141 16.50 -7.95 -8.19
N VAL A 142 17.28 -8.92 -8.67
CA VAL A 142 18.70 -9.01 -8.33
C VAL A 142 19.43 -7.73 -8.77
N SER A 143 20.31 -7.22 -7.92
CA SER A 143 20.92 -5.89 -8.07
C SER A 143 21.59 -5.68 -9.44
N ASP A 144 22.31 -6.68 -9.96
CA ASP A 144 23.00 -6.62 -11.26
C ASP A 144 22.05 -6.59 -12.48
N LYS A 145 20.78 -7.01 -12.31
CA LYS A 145 19.75 -6.98 -13.36
C LYS A 145 18.82 -5.78 -13.29
N THR A 146 18.92 -4.96 -12.25
CA THR A 146 17.95 -3.90 -11.95
C THR A 146 17.72 -2.95 -13.14
N THR A 147 18.80 -2.46 -13.76
CA THR A 147 18.68 -1.53 -14.90
C THR A 147 17.99 -2.17 -16.09
N TYR A 148 18.45 -3.35 -16.51
CA TYR A 148 17.89 -4.09 -17.63
C TYR A 148 16.41 -4.45 -17.41
N PHE A 149 16.10 -4.98 -16.21
CA PHE A 149 14.73 -5.32 -15.86
C PHE A 149 13.83 -4.08 -15.90
N ASN A 150 14.29 -2.95 -15.36
CA ASN A 150 13.50 -1.73 -15.33
C ASN A 150 13.16 -1.23 -16.73
N GLU A 151 14.16 -1.18 -17.61
CA GLU A 151 13.98 -0.76 -18.99
C GLU A 151 13.00 -1.67 -19.73
N TRP A 152 13.23 -2.99 -19.72
CA TRP A 152 12.36 -3.95 -20.36
C TRP A 152 10.92 -3.91 -19.82
N TYR A 153 10.77 -3.86 -18.49
CA TYR A 153 9.47 -3.93 -17.85
C TYR A 153 8.63 -2.68 -18.15
N GLU A 154 9.25 -1.49 -18.14
CA GLU A 154 8.56 -0.21 -18.34
C GLU A 154 8.32 0.12 -19.83
N THR A 155 9.20 -0.29 -20.73
CA THR A 155 9.12 0.07 -22.16
C THR A 155 8.48 -1.00 -23.03
N VAL A 156 8.52 -2.27 -22.61
CA VAL A 156 8.01 -3.41 -23.39
C VAL A 156 6.87 -4.12 -22.68
N TYR A 157 7.11 -4.65 -21.48
CA TYR A 157 6.18 -5.56 -20.83
C TYR A 157 4.88 -4.88 -20.39
N LEU A 158 4.96 -3.80 -19.60
CA LEU A 158 3.77 -3.10 -19.10
C LEU A 158 2.92 -2.47 -20.22
N PRO A 159 3.49 -1.76 -21.22
CA PRO A 159 2.71 -1.25 -22.35
C PRO A 159 1.98 -2.37 -23.11
N LYS A 160 2.67 -3.47 -23.39
CA LYS A 160 2.08 -4.61 -24.08
C LYS A 160 0.92 -5.23 -23.30
N ASN A 161 1.08 -5.47 -22.00
CA ASN A 161 0.00 -6.04 -21.19
C ASN A 161 -1.25 -5.16 -21.16
N VAL A 162 -1.08 -3.83 -21.06
CA VAL A 162 -2.23 -2.90 -21.07
C VAL A 162 -2.89 -2.86 -22.46
N ALA A 163 -2.12 -3.00 -23.53
CA ALA A 163 -2.66 -3.09 -24.89
C ALA A 163 -3.44 -4.41 -25.10
N ASP A 164 -2.90 -5.53 -24.64
CA ASP A 164 -3.45 -6.88 -24.83
C ASP A 164 -4.68 -7.16 -23.96
N VAL A 165 -4.90 -6.40 -22.88
CA VAL A 165 -6.07 -6.53 -22.00
C VAL A 165 -6.94 -5.25 -22.07
N PRO A 166 -7.96 -5.20 -22.95
CA PRO A 166 -8.77 -4.00 -23.15
C PRO A 166 -9.50 -3.51 -21.90
N THR A 167 -9.80 -4.40 -20.96
CA THR A 167 -10.51 -4.07 -19.71
C THR A 167 -9.62 -3.37 -18.67
N TRP A 168 -8.31 -3.36 -18.85
CA TRP A 168 -7.41 -2.63 -17.95
C TRP A 168 -7.49 -1.13 -18.23
N THR A 169 -7.92 -0.37 -17.22
CA THR A 169 -8.14 1.08 -17.34
C THR A 169 -6.92 1.93 -16.98
N SER A 170 -5.94 1.35 -16.30
CA SER A 170 -4.74 2.03 -15.82
C SER A 170 -3.68 1.03 -15.39
N CYS A 171 -2.40 1.42 -15.45
CA CYS A 171 -1.28 0.63 -14.96
C CYS A 171 -0.23 1.55 -14.34
N PHE A 172 0.20 1.20 -13.13
CA PHE A 172 1.18 1.93 -12.36
C PHE A 172 2.25 0.97 -11.86
N ARG A 173 3.49 1.45 -11.82
CA ARG A 173 4.61 0.74 -11.22
C ARG A 173 5.27 1.62 -10.17
N TYR A 174 5.54 1.03 -9.02
CA TYR A 174 6.26 1.68 -7.94
C TYR A 174 7.52 0.88 -7.58
N SER A 175 8.49 1.54 -6.96
CA SER A 175 9.61 0.90 -6.27
C SER A 175 9.59 1.23 -4.79
N SER A 176 9.76 0.21 -3.95
CA SER A 176 9.98 0.37 -2.52
C SER A 176 11.30 1.09 -2.24
N GLN A 177 11.31 1.94 -1.21
CA GLN A 177 12.50 2.52 -0.60
C GLN A 177 12.83 1.74 0.67
N GLU A 178 14.12 1.43 0.86
CA GLU A 178 14.65 0.91 2.13
C GLU A 178 13.92 -0.33 2.66
N ARG A 179 13.46 -1.19 1.74
CA ARG A 179 12.92 -2.51 2.10
C ARG A 179 14.08 -3.49 2.17
N ASP A 180 14.22 -4.19 3.28
CA ASP A 180 15.17 -5.29 3.38
C ASP A 180 14.78 -6.38 2.35
N PRO A 181 15.76 -6.91 1.59
CA PRO A 181 15.52 -8.04 0.70
C PRO A 181 15.04 -9.25 1.51
N VAL A 182 14.10 -10.02 0.94
CA VAL A 182 13.42 -11.15 1.63
C VAL A 182 14.06 -12.47 1.25
#